data_AF-A0A8B6BFS6-F1
#
_entry.id   AF-A0A8B6BFS6-F1
#
_cell.length_a   1.000
_cell.length_b   1.000
_cell.length_c   1.000
_cell.angle_alpha   90.00
_cell.angle_beta   90.00
_cell.angle_gamma   90.00
#
_symmetry.space_group_name_H-M   'P 1'
#
loop_
_entity.id
_entity.type
_entity.pdbx_description
1 polymer ?
#
loop_
_entity_poly.entity_id
_entity_poly.type
_entity_poly.pdbx_seq_one_letter_code
_entity_poly.pdbx_strand_id
1 'polypeptide(L)'
;MKRARKDNKDIYLSILDFRNTPTEGMSSSPSQRLMCRRTKTRLPISSSLLKPHIPLFASKEIERNKRSTVDLQELENGQRVWISPKPNDRTKTWTKGIIKRKVDIRSYEVNTDQGQKLRRNRRDIRISSGTNKQSDNYVRPNDIDLNLYRIPENAPSTDNRPNQNIDNTQTATPPRSPSMEPMVSQPDVDCNPSVQPIRNPHSTNTRSGRQVKFPQKYNDFDTG
;
A
#
# COMPACT_ATOMS: atom_id res chain seq x y z
N MET A 1 -9.54 -3.08 10.23
CA MET A 1 -9.92 -2.38 11.48
C MET A 1 -11.42 -2.18 11.62
N LYS A 2 -12.11 -1.50 10.68
CA LYS A 2 -13.57 -1.28 10.76
C LYS A 2 -14.36 -2.58 10.87
N ARG A 3 -13.99 -3.61 10.08
CA ARG A 3 -14.60 -4.94 10.12
C ARG A 3 -14.42 -5.64 11.48
N ALA A 4 -13.20 -5.69 12.02
CA ALA A 4 -12.94 -6.27 13.35
C ALA A 4 -13.78 -5.60 14.46
N ARG A 5 -13.91 -4.26 14.43
CA ARG A 5 -14.78 -3.53 15.35
C ARG A 5 -16.26 -3.87 15.18
N LYS A 6 -16.74 -3.97 13.93
CA LYS A 6 -18.13 -4.36 13.64
C LYS A 6 -18.43 -5.77 14.13
N ASP A 7 -17.47 -6.67 13.99
CA ASP A 7 -17.60 -8.08 14.35
C ASP A 7 -17.24 -8.36 15.82
N ASN A 8 -16.94 -7.32 16.62
CA ASN A 8 -16.46 -7.41 18.01
C ASN A 8 -15.26 -8.38 18.20
N LYS A 9 -14.34 -8.43 17.22
CA LYS A 9 -13.13 -9.27 17.25
C LYS A 9 -11.91 -8.47 17.70
N ASP A 10 -10.90 -9.20 18.20
CA ASP A 10 -9.60 -8.61 18.50
C ASP A 10 -8.98 -7.99 17.24
N ILE A 11 -8.69 -6.70 17.37
CA ILE A 11 -8.14 -5.84 16.35
C ILE A 11 -6.71 -6.27 15.99
N TYR A 12 -5.90 -6.63 16.99
CA TYR A 12 -4.49 -6.99 16.77
C TYR A 12 -4.38 -8.35 16.08
N LEU A 13 -5.20 -9.31 16.50
CA LEU A 13 -5.27 -10.61 15.83
C LEU A 13 -5.72 -10.47 14.37
N SER A 14 -6.72 -9.61 14.12
CA SER A 14 -7.18 -9.32 12.76
C SER A 14 -6.09 -8.70 11.87
N ILE A 15 -5.22 -7.85 12.43
CA ILE A 15 -4.06 -7.31 11.70
C ILE A 15 -3.04 -8.42 11.43
N LEU A 16 -2.77 -9.27 12.42
CA LEU A 16 -1.84 -10.38 12.28
C LEU A 16 -2.28 -11.30 11.12
N ASP A 17 -3.54 -11.71 11.11
CA ASP A 17 -4.09 -12.57 10.06
C ASP A 17 -3.99 -11.90 8.70
N PHE A 18 -4.45 -10.64 8.58
CA PHE A 18 -4.35 -9.88 7.33
C PHE A 18 -2.91 -9.79 6.79
N ARG A 19 -1.92 -9.66 7.67
CA ARG A 19 -0.51 -9.57 7.29
C ARG A 19 0.09 -10.91 6.88
N ASN A 20 -0.49 -12.03 7.30
CA ASN A 20 0.00 -13.38 7.02
C ASN A 20 -0.81 -14.11 5.93
N THR A 21 -2.02 -13.65 5.61
CA THR A 21 -2.81 -14.16 4.49
C THR A 21 -2.31 -13.60 3.16
N PRO A 22 -2.10 -14.44 2.12
CA PRO A 22 -1.84 -13.97 0.76
C PRO A 22 -2.92 -13.02 0.26
N THR A 23 -2.51 -11.97 -0.45
CA THR A 23 -3.47 -11.05 -1.08
C THR A 23 -4.06 -11.71 -2.31
N GLU A 24 -5.35 -11.52 -2.60
CA GLU A 24 -5.95 -12.08 -3.82
C GLU A 24 -5.19 -11.64 -5.08
N GLY A 25 -4.94 -12.60 -5.98
CA GLY A 25 -4.12 -12.40 -7.16
C GLY A 25 -2.61 -12.32 -6.90
N MET A 26 -2.15 -12.62 -5.68
CA MET A 26 -0.73 -12.70 -5.32
C MET A 26 -0.40 -14.04 -4.64
N SER A 27 0.81 -14.53 -4.86
CA SER A 27 1.33 -15.75 -4.21
C SER A 27 1.93 -15.49 -2.81
N SER A 28 2.14 -14.23 -2.46
CA SER A 28 2.80 -13.80 -1.22
C SER A 28 1.86 -13.05 -0.27
N SER A 29 2.13 -13.11 1.03
CA SER A 29 1.46 -12.27 2.03
C SER A 29 2.16 -10.91 2.20
N PRO A 30 1.47 -9.90 2.76
CA PRO A 30 2.09 -8.60 3.04
C PRO A 30 3.38 -8.69 3.87
N SER A 31 3.44 -9.56 4.88
CA SER A 31 4.66 -9.75 5.68
C SER A 31 5.82 -10.33 4.88
N GLN A 32 5.54 -11.24 3.94
CA GLN A 32 6.57 -11.78 3.07
C GLN A 32 7.09 -10.75 2.08
N ARG A 33 6.25 -9.85 1.58
CA ARG A 33 6.72 -8.77 0.69
C ARG A 33 7.52 -7.70 1.42
N LEU A 34 7.13 -7.38 2.66
CA LEU A 34 7.76 -6.31 3.43
C LEU A 34 9.01 -6.77 4.19
N MET A 35 8.96 -7.95 4.79
CA MET A 35 10.01 -8.45 5.70
C MET A 35 10.72 -9.70 5.16
N CYS A 36 10.37 -10.13 3.95
CA CYS A 36 10.86 -11.37 3.35
C CYS A 36 10.61 -12.62 4.21
N ARG A 37 9.72 -12.61 5.20
CA ARG A 37 9.52 -13.79 6.07
C ARG A 37 8.06 -13.95 6.46
N ARG A 38 7.69 -15.15 6.89
CA ARG A 38 6.42 -15.37 7.59
C ARG A 38 6.57 -15.02 9.07
N THR A 39 5.49 -14.56 9.69
CA THR A 39 5.45 -14.30 11.13
C THR A 39 4.73 -15.44 11.85
N LYS A 40 4.93 -15.55 13.16
CA LYS A 40 4.24 -16.55 13.97
C LYS A 40 2.74 -16.23 13.99
N THR A 41 1.92 -17.21 13.65
CA THR A 41 0.45 -17.14 13.78
C THR A 41 -0.01 -18.08 14.89
N ARG A 42 -1.31 -18.16 15.15
CA ARG A 42 -1.88 -19.11 16.12
C ARG A 42 -1.82 -20.56 15.65
N LEU A 43 -1.60 -20.77 14.36
CA LEU A 43 -1.41 -22.09 13.78
C LEU A 43 0.06 -22.50 13.89
N PRO A 44 0.34 -23.79 14.13
CA PRO A 44 1.71 -24.27 14.12
C PRO A 44 2.35 -24.01 12.75
N ILE A 45 3.55 -23.45 12.76
CA ILE A 45 4.32 -23.12 11.56
C ILE A 45 5.74 -23.64 11.71
N SER A 46 6.29 -24.18 10.62
CA SER A 46 7.67 -24.66 10.59
C SER A 46 8.66 -23.50 10.81
N SER A 47 9.71 -23.75 11.60
CA SER A 47 10.77 -22.79 11.90
C SER A 47 11.52 -22.32 10.65
N SER A 48 11.58 -23.14 9.60
CA SER A 48 12.22 -22.79 8.32
C SER A 48 11.50 -21.64 7.63
N LEU A 49 10.16 -21.59 7.70
CA LEU A 49 9.34 -20.55 7.07
C LEU A 49 9.40 -19.20 7.80
N LEU A 50 9.88 -19.20 9.06
CA LEU A 50 10.10 -17.99 9.84
C LEU A 50 11.41 -17.28 9.48
N LYS A 51 12.30 -17.94 8.73
CA LYS A 51 13.53 -17.35 8.21
C LYS A 51 13.23 -16.46 6.98
N PRO A 52 14.08 -15.47 6.67
CA PRO A 52 13.93 -14.66 5.48
C PRO A 52 14.08 -15.48 4.19
N HIS A 53 13.20 -15.23 3.24
CA HIS A 53 13.04 -15.80 1.91
C HIS A 53 12.39 -14.75 1.00
N ILE A 54 13.10 -14.32 -0.05
CA ILE A 54 12.65 -13.27 -0.96
C ILE A 54 11.56 -13.82 -1.90
N PRO A 55 10.37 -13.20 -1.98
CA PRO A 55 9.33 -13.63 -2.92
C PRO A 55 9.68 -13.20 -4.36
N LEU A 56 9.95 -14.16 -5.24
CA LEU A 56 10.51 -13.92 -6.58
C LEU A 56 9.59 -13.11 -7.52
N PHE A 57 8.28 -13.38 -7.51
CA PHE A 57 7.34 -12.80 -8.48
C PHE A 57 6.53 -11.61 -7.94
N ALA A 58 6.80 -11.17 -6.70
CA ALA A 58 5.98 -10.18 -6.03
C ALA A 58 5.85 -8.86 -6.83
N SER A 59 6.92 -8.38 -7.45
CA SER A 59 6.90 -7.15 -8.26
C SER A 59 5.96 -7.27 -9.47
N LYS A 60 6.09 -8.35 -10.24
CA LYS A 60 5.27 -8.62 -11.43
C LYS A 60 3.80 -8.86 -11.06
N GLU A 61 3.54 -9.56 -9.95
CA GLU A 61 2.19 -9.77 -9.43
C GLU A 61 1.54 -8.46 -8.98
N ILE A 62 2.29 -7.59 -8.28
CA ILE A 62 1.82 -6.26 -7.90
C ILE A 62 1.43 -5.47 -9.14
N GLU A 63 2.27 -5.50 -10.17
CA GLU A 63 1.99 -4.79 -11.42
C GLU A 63 0.75 -5.32 -12.14
N ARG A 64 0.61 -6.65 -12.25
CA ARG A 64 -0.59 -7.27 -12.83
C ARG A 64 -1.85 -6.97 -12.03
N ASN A 65 -1.74 -6.88 -10.70
CA ASN A 65 -2.86 -6.57 -9.81
C ASN A 65 -3.13 -5.06 -9.67
N LYS A 66 -2.38 -4.21 -10.39
CA LYS A 66 -2.83 -2.83 -10.62
C LYS A 66 -4.09 -2.92 -11.49
N ARG A 67 -5.24 -2.74 -10.86
CA ARG A 67 -6.51 -2.64 -11.58
C ARG A 67 -6.41 -1.44 -12.51
N SER A 68 -6.25 -1.70 -13.81
CA SER A 68 -6.41 -0.68 -14.84
C SER A 68 -7.85 -0.21 -14.75
N THR A 69 -8.04 1.02 -14.30
CA THR A 69 -9.34 1.68 -14.26
C THR A 69 -9.37 2.59 -15.48
N VAL A 70 -10.49 2.61 -16.19
CA VAL A 70 -10.66 3.53 -17.32
C VAL A 70 -10.48 4.95 -16.83
N ASP A 71 -9.61 5.70 -17.51
CA ASP A 71 -9.38 7.10 -17.19
C ASP A 71 -10.65 7.92 -17.44
N LEU A 72 -10.98 8.81 -16.50
CA LEU A 72 -12.11 9.70 -16.65
C LEU A 72 -11.79 10.75 -17.72
N GLN A 73 -12.80 11.12 -18.52
CA GLN A 73 -12.69 12.16 -19.54
C GLN A 73 -12.02 13.42 -18.98
N GLU A 74 -11.02 13.94 -19.69
CA GLU A 74 -10.31 15.15 -19.31
C GLU A 74 -11.24 16.37 -19.25
N LEU A 75 -10.92 17.33 -18.38
CA LEU A 75 -11.66 18.58 -18.23
C LEU A 75 -10.90 19.74 -18.83
N GLU A 76 -11.63 20.63 -19.51
CA GLU A 76 -11.07 21.82 -20.14
C GLU A 76 -11.03 23.01 -19.18
N ASN A 77 -10.16 23.97 -19.49
CA ASN A 77 -10.03 25.19 -18.70
C ASN A 77 -11.26 26.07 -18.93
N GLY A 78 -11.81 26.67 -17.88
CA GLY A 78 -13.04 27.45 -17.94
C GLY A 78 -14.33 26.63 -17.81
N GLN A 79 -14.27 25.30 -17.77
CA GLN A 79 -15.45 24.46 -17.66
C GLN A 79 -16.12 24.58 -16.28
N ARG A 80 -17.46 24.71 -16.26
CA ARG A 80 -18.27 24.70 -15.03
C ARG A 80 -18.43 23.29 -14.49
N VAL A 81 -18.14 23.14 -13.20
CA VAL A 81 -18.09 21.83 -12.54
C VAL A 81 -18.68 21.88 -11.14
N TRP A 82 -19.08 20.71 -10.67
CA TRP A 82 -19.40 20.42 -9.27
C TRP A 82 -18.20 19.77 -8.60
N ILE A 83 -17.84 20.28 -7.42
CA ILE A 83 -16.68 19.87 -6.63
C ILE A 83 -17.17 19.11 -5.41
N SER A 84 -16.58 17.94 -5.15
CA SER A 84 -16.98 17.11 -4.02
C SER A 84 -16.65 17.78 -2.68
N PRO A 85 -17.48 17.57 -1.65
CA PRO A 85 -17.16 18.01 -0.30
C PRO A 85 -15.84 17.41 0.17
N LYS A 86 -15.15 18.09 1.08
CA LYS A 86 -13.97 17.49 1.74
C LYS A 86 -14.44 16.32 2.61
N PRO A 87 -13.62 15.27 2.82
CA PRO A 87 -14.00 14.14 3.68
C PRO A 87 -14.44 14.54 5.10
N ASN A 88 -13.91 15.65 5.63
CA ASN A 88 -14.22 16.18 6.95
C ASN A 88 -15.33 17.25 6.94
N ASP A 89 -15.94 17.53 5.79
CA ASP A 89 -17.04 18.49 5.71
C ASP A 89 -18.33 17.88 6.26
N ARG A 90 -18.89 18.52 7.29
CA ARG A 90 -20.10 18.05 7.97
C ARG A 90 -21.35 18.20 7.12
N THR A 91 -21.35 19.16 6.20
CA THR A 91 -22.50 19.46 5.32
C THR A 91 -22.61 18.44 4.17
N LYS A 92 -21.49 17.85 3.75
CA LYS A 92 -21.37 16.93 2.60
C LYS A 92 -21.99 17.48 1.31
N THR A 93 -22.06 18.81 1.18
CA THR A 93 -22.63 19.46 0.00
C THR A 93 -21.61 19.59 -1.12
N TRP A 94 -22.04 19.35 -2.35
CA TRP A 94 -21.24 19.64 -3.53
C TRP A 94 -21.24 21.15 -3.80
N THR A 95 -20.08 21.70 -4.16
CA THR A 95 -19.94 23.14 -4.43
C THR A 95 -19.68 23.39 -5.91
N LYS A 96 -20.30 24.42 -6.48
CA LYS A 96 -20.04 24.82 -7.85
C LYS A 96 -18.70 25.56 -7.97
N GLY A 97 -18.09 25.44 -9.14
CA GLY A 97 -16.87 26.14 -9.48
C GLY A 97 -16.48 25.99 -10.93
N ILE A 98 -15.29 26.50 -11.26
CA ILE A 98 -14.72 26.56 -12.61
C ILE A 98 -13.32 25.94 -12.59
N ILE A 99 -13.01 25.11 -13.59
CA ILE A 99 -11.65 24.59 -13.80
C ILE A 99 -10.72 25.73 -14.22
N LYS A 100 -9.62 25.92 -13.51
CA LYS A 100 -8.57 26.86 -13.91
C LYS A 100 -7.56 26.20 -14.84
N ARG A 101 -6.98 25.08 -14.42
CA ARG A 101 -5.99 24.32 -15.20
C ARG A 101 -5.80 22.90 -14.69
N LYS A 102 -5.21 22.05 -15.54
CA LYS A 102 -4.68 20.74 -15.16
C LYS A 102 -3.34 20.94 -14.42
N VAL A 103 -3.20 20.37 -13.24
CA VAL A 103 -2.00 20.46 -12.38
C VAL A 103 -1.15 19.21 -12.50
N ASP A 104 -1.79 18.05 -12.71
CA ASP A 104 -1.17 16.73 -12.79
C ASP A 104 -2.09 15.81 -13.60
N ILE A 105 -1.65 14.58 -13.93
CA ILE A 105 -2.37 13.59 -14.75
C ILE A 105 -3.86 13.50 -14.36
N ARG A 106 -4.14 13.46 -13.05
CA ARG A 106 -5.49 13.38 -12.49
C ARG A 106 -5.88 14.54 -11.57
N SER A 107 -5.05 15.59 -11.45
CA SER A 107 -5.32 16.70 -10.54
C SER A 107 -5.62 17.97 -11.30
N TYR A 108 -6.66 18.68 -10.87
CA TYR A 108 -7.07 19.97 -11.41
C TYR A 108 -7.04 21.04 -10.33
N GLU A 109 -6.74 22.26 -10.74
CA GLU A 109 -6.94 23.46 -9.95
C GLU A 109 -8.31 24.02 -10.29
N VAL A 110 -9.14 24.23 -9.27
CA VAL A 110 -10.53 24.67 -9.41
C VAL A 110 -10.77 25.89 -8.56
N ASN A 111 -11.51 26.86 -9.09
CA ASN A 111 -12.01 27.99 -8.32
C ASN A 111 -13.46 27.74 -7.98
N THR A 112 -13.78 27.73 -6.70
CA THR A 112 -15.16 27.67 -6.21
C THR A 112 -15.85 29.01 -6.42
N ASP A 113 -17.17 29.00 -6.57
CA ASP A 113 -17.98 30.23 -6.67
C ASP A 113 -17.81 31.14 -5.43
N GLN A 114 -17.44 30.56 -4.30
CA GLN A 114 -17.08 31.24 -3.04
C GLN A 114 -15.65 31.84 -3.05
N GLY A 115 -15.00 31.91 -4.21
CA GLY A 115 -13.66 32.49 -4.40
C GLY A 115 -12.48 31.61 -3.97
N GLN A 116 -12.73 30.42 -3.41
CA GLN A 116 -11.67 29.53 -2.94
C GLN A 116 -10.96 28.81 -4.09
N LYS A 117 -9.63 28.78 -4.06
CA LYS A 117 -8.81 27.99 -4.98
C LYS A 117 -8.47 26.63 -4.36
N LEU A 118 -8.83 25.54 -5.04
CA LEU A 118 -8.64 24.18 -4.54
C LEU A 118 -7.92 23.31 -5.57
N ARG A 119 -7.08 22.38 -5.09
CA ARG A 119 -6.57 21.26 -5.90
C ARG A 119 -7.44 20.03 -5.64
N ARG A 120 -8.01 19.44 -6.69
CA ARG A 120 -8.92 18.29 -6.61
C ARG A 120 -8.59 17.23 -7.65
N ASN A 121 -8.84 15.97 -7.31
CA ASN A 121 -8.65 14.87 -8.25
C ASN A 121 -9.83 14.85 -9.24
N ARG A 122 -9.61 14.34 -10.46
CA ARG A 122 -10.64 14.24 -11.50
C ARG A 122 -11.90 13.52 -11.01
N ARG A 123 -11.75 12.48 -10.19
CA ARG A 123 -12.86 11.73 -9.56
C ARG A 123 -13.70 12.56 -8.59
N ASP A 124 -13.13 13.63 -8.05
CA ASP A 124 -13.77 14.52 -7.08
C ASP A 124 -14.52 15.67 -7.77
N ILE A 125 -14.53 15.69 -9.11
CA ILE A 125 -15.09 16.75 -9.94
C ILE A 125 -16.11 16.14 -10.90
N ARG A 126 -17.28 16.77 -11.03
CA ARG A 126 -18.33 16.38 -11.99
C ARG A 126 -18.62 17.54 -12.92
N ILE A 127 -18.87 17.26 -14.19
CA ILE A 127 -19.28 18.28 -15.16
C ILE A 127 -20.67 18.80 -14.75
N SER A 128 -20.86 20.11 -14.71
CA SER A 128 -22.19 20.69 -14.52
C SER A 128 -22.88 20.72 -15.88
N SER A 129 -24.05 20.08 -16.02
CA SER A 129 -24.80 19.90 -17.28
C SER A 129 -25.33 21.18 -17.95
N GLY A 130 -24.73 22.35 -17.67
CA GLY A 130 -25.20 23.66 -18.14
C GLY A 130 -24.61 24.12 -19.47
N THR A 131 -23.55 23.50 -19.98
CA THR A 131 -22.90 23.87 -21.26
C THR A 131 -21.99 22.75 -21.75
N ASN A 132 -22.55 21.65 -22.26
CA ASN A 132 -22.15 21.05 -23.54
C ASN A 132 -23.06 19.86 -23.84
N LYS A 133 -23.54 19.77 -25.09
CA LYS A 133 -24.20 18.56 -25.59
C LYS A 133 -23.15 17.43 -25.61
N GLN A 134 -23.61 16.20 -25.34
CA GLN A 134 -22.87 14.93 -25.31
C GLN A 134 -22.26 14.53 -23.96
N SER A 135 -23.06 13.84 -23.14
CA SER A 135 -22.84 12.43 -22.82
C SER A 135 -24.03 11.94 -21.99
N ASP A 136 -25.09 11.50 -22.68
CA ASP A 136 -26.10 10.62 -22.08
C ASP A 136 -25.42 9.28 -21.83
N ASN A 137 -24.91 9.08 -20.63
CA ASN A 137 -24.69 7.79 -19.98
C ASN A 137 -24.19 8.02 -18.56
N TYR A 138 -25.10 8.45 -17.67
CA TYR A 138 -24.86 8.39 -16.23
C TYR A 138 -25.92 7.48 -15.60
N VAL A 139 -25.63 6.17 -15.59
CA VAL A 139 -26.41 5.20 -14.82
C VAL A 139 -26.07 5.38 -13.33
N ARG A 140 -27.11 5.46 -12.50
CA ARG A 140 -27.01 5.50 -11.04
C ARG A 140 -26.35 4.20 -10.55
N PRO A 141 -25.44 4.21 -9.55
CA PRO A 141 -24.78 2.99 -9.07
C PRO A 141 -25.69 1.96 -8.36
N ASN A 142 -27.01 2.15 -8.33
CA ASN A 142 -27.94 1.30 -7.60
C ASN A 142 -28.84 0.44 -8.49
N ASP A 143 -28.74 0.51 -9.82
CA ASP A 143 -29.61 -0.24 -10.74
C ASP A 143 -28.86 -1.33 -11.53
N ILE A 144 -27.82 -1.95 -10.96
CA ILE A 144 -27.27 -3.19 -11.53
C ILE A 144 -28.22 -4.32 -11.15
N ASP A 145 -29.17 -4.57 -12.02
CA ASP A 145 -30.03 -5.74 -11.99
C ASP A 145 -29.15 -7.00 -12.09
N LEU A 146 -29.20 -7.84 -11.05
CA LEU A 146 -28.35 -9.02 -10.83
C LEU A 146 -28.70 -10.21 -11.74
N ASN A 147 -29.45 -9.99 -12.82
CA ASN A 147 -30.17 -11.05 -13.53
C ASN A 147 -29.60 -11.42 -14.93
N LEU A 148 -28.35 -11.07 -15.23
CA LEU A 148 -27.71 -11.40 -16.52
C LEU A 148 -26.91 -12.72 -16.54
N TYR A 149 -27.02 -13.57 -15.52
CA TYR A 149 -26.56 -14.96 -15.57
C TYR A 149 -27.73 -15.94 -15.55
N ARG A 150 -28.49 -15.97 -16.65
CA ARG A 150 -29.30 -17.13 -17.00
C ARG A 150 -28.65 -17.81 -18.20
N ILE A 151 -27.85 -18.84 -17.91
CA ILE A 151 -27.33 -19.78 -18.92
C ILE A 151 -28.51 -20.60 -19.45
N PRO A 152 -28.73 -20.71 -20.76
CA PRO A 152 -29.66 -21.69 -21.31
C PRO A 152 -29.07 -23.10 -21.11
N GLU A 153 -29.83 -23.92 -20.41
CA GLU A 153 -29.63 -25.37 -20.31
C GLU A 153 -30.06 -25.97 -21.66
N ASN A 154 -29.11 -26.51 -22.45
CA ASN A 154 -29.32 -27.58 -23.45
C ASN A 154 -28.00 -27.94 -24.20
N ALA A 155 -27.31 -28.96 -23.68
CA ALA A 155 -26.66 -30.15 -24.33
C ALA A 155 -25.71 -30.00 -25.57
N PRO A 156 -24.86 -31.02 -25.90
CA PRO A 156 -24.71 -32.35 -25.31
C PRO A 156 -23.28 -32.72 -24.86
N SER A 157 -23.25 -33.75 -24.02
CA SER A 157 -22.10 -34.46 -23.48
C SER A 157 -21.26 -35.14 -24.57
N THR A 158 -19.94 -34.97 -24.50
CA THR A 158 -19.00 -36.01 -24.95
C THR A 158 -17.90 -36.16 -23.92
N ASP A 159 -17.91 -37.33 -23.28
CA ASP A 159 -16.78 -37.91 -22.58
C ASP A 159 -15.53 -37.85 -23.47
N ASN A 160 -14.40 -37.43 -22.89
CA ASN A 160 -13.11 -38.08 -23.14
C ASN A 160 -12.07 -37.58 -22.13
N ARG A 161 -11.91 -38.38 -21.08
CA ARG A 161 -10.76 -38.36 -20.18
C ARG A 161 -9.62 -39.17 -20.82
N PRO A 162 -8.38 -38.68 -20.80
CA PRO A 162 -7.25 -39.59 -20.62
C PRO A 162 -6.62 -39.36 -19.27
N ASN A 163 -6.72 -40.41 -18.46
CA ASN A 163 -5.98 -40.65 -17.24
C ASN A 163 -4.55 -41.04 -17.65
N GLN A 164 -3.52 -40.33 -17.18
CA GLN A 164 -2.16 -40.87 -17.13
C GLN A 164 -1.55 -40.61 -15.75
N ASN A 165 -1.76 -41.61 -14.88
CA ASN A 165 -0.78 -41.96 -13.87
C ASN A 165 0.51 -42.36 -14.58
N ILE A 166 1.63 -41.75 -14.20
CA ILE A 166 2.94 -42.37 -14.32
C ILE A 166 3.58 -42.23 -12.95
N ASP A 167 3.45 -43.30 -12.17
CA ASP A 167 4.43 -43.68 -11.16
C ASP A 167 5.77 -43.89 -11.88
N ASN A 168 6.85 -43.32 -11.36
CA ASN A 168 8.18 -43.92 -11.49
C ASN A 168 9.10 -43.42 -10.38
N THR A 169 9.30 -44.33 -9.44
CA THR A 169 10.38 -44.42 -8.47
C THR A 169 11.73 -44.40 -9.19
N GLN A 170 12.64 -43.51 -8.78
CA GLN A 170 14.07 -43.81 -8.76
C GLN A 170 14.82 -42.91 -7.77
N THR A 171 15.28 -43.58 -6.72
CA THR A 171 16.36 -43.26 -5.79
C THR A 171 17.60 -42.62 -6.44
N ALA A 172 18.07 -41.51 -5.88
CA ALA A 172 19.50 -41.19 -5.80
C ALA A 172 19.78 -40.26 -4.61
N THR A 173 20.63 -40.75 -3.72
CA THR A 173 21.23 -40.13 -2.54
C THR A 173 22.22 -39.00 -2.89
N PRO A 174 22.59 -38.13 -1.92
CA PRO A 174 23.37 -36.92 -2.17
C PRO A 174 24.89 -37.13 -2.03
N PRO A 175 25.76 -36.38 -2.72
CA PRO A 175 27.16 -36.29 -2.33
C PRO A 175 27.38 -35.14 -1.32
N ARG A 176 27.47 -35.54 -0.05
CA ARG A 176 28.61 -35.32 0.87
C ARG A 176 29.29 -33.94 0.89
N SER A 177 29.09 -33.23 1.99
CA SER A 177 29.98 -32.19 2.53
C SER A 177 31.38 -32.74 2.86
N PRO A 178 32.41 -31.88 2.92
CA PRO A 178 33.47 -32.00 3.91
C PRO A 178 33.28 -30.95 5.03
N SER A 179 33.28 -31.45 6.25
CA SER A 179 33.48 -30.73 7.51
C SER A 179 34.97 -30.36 7.68
N MET A 180 35.26 -29.23 8.34
CA MET A 180 36.25 -29.08 9.44
C MET A 180 36.33 -27.59 9.86
N GLU A 181 35.55 -27.26 10.90
CA GLU A 181 35.92 -26.62 12.19
C GLU A 181 36.87 -25.39 12.34
N PRO A 182 36.81 -24.68 13.51
CA PRO A 182 36.82 -23.23 13.61
C PRO A 182 38.15 -22.62 14.09
N MET A 183 38.33 -21.32 13.90
CA MET A 183 39.31 -20.53 14.65
C MET A 183 38.71 -19.26 15.23
N VAL A 184 38.77 -19.21 16.55
CA VAL A 184 38.54 -18.09 17.46
C VAL A 184 39.67 -17.06 17.31
N SER A 185 39.35 -15.78 17.59
CA SER A 185 40.15 -14.77 18.34
C SER A 185 40.21 -13.40 17.63
N GLN A 186 39.51 -12.40 18.19
CA GLN A 186 40.03 -11.01 18.25
C GLN A 186 40.99 -10.90 19.45
N PRO A 187 41.86 -9.87 19.54
CA PRO A 187 41.45 -8.62 20.20
C PRO A 187 42.02 -7.29 19.62
N ASP A 188 41.27 -6.22 19.92
CA ASP A 188 41.62 -4.87 20.38
C ASP A 188 42.68 -4.01 19.67
N VAL A 189 42.26 -2.81 19.24
CA VAL A 189 43.09 -1.60 19.30
C VAL A 189 42.23 -0.38 19.70
N ASP A 190 42.40 0.04 20.95
CA ASP A 190 42.05 1.37 21.46
C ASP A 190 42.95 2.44 20.86
N CYS A 191 42.40 3.61 20.53
CA CYS A 191 43.16 4.86 20.45
C CYS A 191 42.32 6.03 21.00
N ASN A 192 42.78 6.57 22.13
CA ASN A 192 42.28 7.69 22.92
C ASN A 192 42.34 9.05 22.14
N PRO A 193 41.53 10.08 22.47
CA PRO A 193 41.36 11.30 21.67
C PRO A 193 42.29 12.45 22.09
N SER A 194 42.63 13.32 21.14
CA SER A 194 43.41 14.54 21.36
C SER A 194 42.57 15.81 21.13
N VAL A 195 42.39 16.56 22.22
CA VAL A 195 42.26 18.04 22.38
C VAL A 195 41.07 18.79 21.73
N GLN A 196 40.32 19.48 22.61
CA GLN A 196 39.21 20.43 22.38
C GLN A 196 39.71 21.84 22.00
N PRO A 197 38.83 22.68 21.42
CA PRO A 197 38.65 24.03 22.00
C PRO A 197 37.18 24.40 22.27
N ILE A 198 36.96 24.84 23.52
CA ILE A 198 35.97 25.81 24.05
C ILE A 198 34.49 25.58 23.66
N ARG A 199 33.74 25.01 24.63
CA ARG A 199 32.31 24.73 24.58
C ARG A 199 31.45 25.97 24.88
N ASN A 200 30.51 26.28 23.98
CA ASN A 200 29.24 26.91 24.37
C ASN A 200 28.27 25.79 24.82
N PRO A 201 27.67 25.85 26.02
CA PRO A 201 26.92 24.72 26.59
C PRO A 201 25.56 24.40 25.94
N HIS A 202 25.17 25.09 24.86
CA HIS A 202 23.80 24.97 24.30
C HIS A 202 23.68 24.59 22.82
N SER A 203 24.76 24.14 22.16
CA SER A 203 24.63 23.57 20.81
C SER A 203 25.64 22.46 20.54
N THR A 204 25.17 21.34 19.97
CA THR A 204 26.00 20.22 19.53
C THR A 204 26.02 20.14 18.00
N ASN A 205 27.16 19.77 17.41
CA ASN A 205 27.29 19.57 15.96
C ASN A 205 27.18 18.08 15.63
N THR A 206 26.42 17.74 14.59
CA THR A 206 26.39 16.37 14.06
C THR A 206 27.66 16.06 13.25
N ARG A 207 27.92 14.78 12.99
CA ARG A 207 29.00 14.31 12.10
C ARG A 207 28.98 14.95 10.70
N SER A 208 27.83 15.45 10.25
CA SER A 208 27.66 16.15 8.97
C SER A 208 27.81 17.68 9.07
N GLY A 209 28.21 18.22 10.23
CA GLY A 209 28.35 19.66 10.46
C GLY A 209 27.03 20.41 10.73
N ARG A 210 25.91 19.70 10.94
CA ARG A 210 24.63 20.36 11.26
C ARG A 210 24.61 20.76 12.72
N GLN A 211 24.39 22.05 12.99
CA GLN A 211 24.22 22.55 14.36
C GLN A 211 22.83 22.20 14.89
N VAL A 212 22.79 21.50 16.02
CA VAL A 212 21.56 21.12 16.73
C VAL A 212 21.46 21.98 17.99
N LYS A 213 20.35 22.72 18.10
CA LYS A 213 20.02 23.53 19.28
C LYS A 213 19.24 22.71 20.29
N PHE A 214 19.57 22.87 21.57
CA PHE A 214 18.85 22.21 22.65
C PHE A 214 17.41 22.76 22.77
N PRO A 215 16.38 21.92 22.95
CA PRO A 215 15.00 22.39 23.08
C PRO A 215 14.78 23.17 24.40
N GLN A 216 14.20 24.37 24.32
CA GLN A 216 14.01 25.26 25.49
C GLN A 216 13.21 24.66 26.65
N LYS A 217 12.28 23.73 26.37
CA LYS A 217 11.39 23.13 27.37
C LYS A 217 12.07 22.24 28.42
N TYR A 218 13.39 22.06 28.33
CA TYR A 218 14.19 21.21 29.22
C TYR A 218 15.18 22.02 30.07
N ASN A 219 15.11 23.35 30.05
CA ASN A 219 15.97 24.22 30.87
C ASN A 219 15.66 24.12 32.37
N ASP A 220 14.50 23.57 32.74
CA ASP A 220 13.99 23.56 34.12
C ASP A 220 14.48 22.33 34.92
N PHE A 221 15.30 21.46 34.33
CA PHE A 221 15.71 20.17 34.92
C PHE A 221 17.13 20.14 35.52
N ASP A 222 17.87 21.26 35.54
CA ASP A 222 19.16 21.32 36.24
C ASP A 222 18.93 21.47 37.75
N THR A 223 18.83 20.34 38.45
CA THR A 223 18.88 20.26 39.91
C THR A 223 20.28 19.80 40.31
N GLY A 224 20.95 20.60 41.16
CA GLY A 224 22.29 20.32 41.69
C GLY A 224 22.37 19.16 42.67
#